data_AF-A0A8H4M750-F1
#
_entry.id   AF-A0A8H4M750-F1
#
_cell.length_a   1.000
_cell.length_b   1.000
_cell.length_c   1.000
_cell.angle_alpha   90.00
_cell.angle_beta   90.00
_cell.angle_gamma   90.00
#
_symmetry.space_group_name_H-M   'P 1'
#
loop_
_entity.id
_entity.type
_entity.pdbx_description
1 polymer ?
#
loop_
_entity_poly.entity_id
_entity_poly.type
_entity_poly.pdbx_seq_one_letter_code
_entity_poly.pdbx_strand_id
1 'polypeptide(L)'
;MKCGYPRFFVHPVIQELAREVVKLHGNAETEAASLFPSPKTASVCQSFILSRIPSQESPRIRIVNFVPAPHTESRPQTIRSPLSCVIYPTEYASMAKQVWQHSGNGISSRRGEFCLSALRDGFLVEDKEPAQVEQSPQKFSKGPRRYQGRGSANGIVRGGSIPASAPDWSTENTETQDSREYVQFIEERFGRNLSVLLADQAKRAVRRRIAGVLTANVDLSEALDEASGEGRVAGLTDSDVFLFPSGMSSIFNTHQILLATRGPLKSICFGFPYIDTLKTLEKWGPGCLFYGHGSSEDLDDLESRLQGGERFLALFTEFPGNPLLKSPDLKRIYALSQKYDFAVVVDETVGNFLNINVLPYADIVVSSLTKVFSGDSNVMGGSAVINPHGRYYQELRTTFSREYEDNLWAEDAVFLERNSRDFVSRIEKINNTTEDITALLKESPVVKDVYYPKYNTSRVFYEDFRTPNGGYGGLFSITFHSDAEAIAFFDHLEVLKGPSLGTNFTLSSPYTLLAHYNELDWAASFGVESNLVRISVGLEDVSNLRDQVQRALAAAAEAKD
;
A
#
# COMPACT_ATOMS: atom_id res chain seq x y z
N MET A 1 14.22 -15.52 10.32
CA MET A 1 12.80 -15.09 10.26
C MET A 1 12.10 -15.94 9.21
N LYS A 2 10.99 -16.63 9.53
CA LYS A 2 10.23 -17.47 8.56
C LYS A 2 9.25 -16.67 7.69
N CYS A 3 8.85 -15.49 8.15
CA CYS A 3 8.02 -14.51 7.45
C CYS A 3 8.39 -13.09 7.95
N GLY A 4 7.93 -12.05 7.26
CA GLY A 4 8.12 -10.66 7.67
C GLY A 4 7.26 -9.72 6.83
N TYR A 5 7.49 -8.41 6.96
CA TYR A 5 6.68 -7.43 6.22
C TYR A 5 6.79 -7.67 4.70
N PRO A 6 5.66 -7.78 3.96
CA PRO A 6 5.63 -8.35 2.60
C PRO A 6 6.54 -7.66 1.56
N ARG A 7 6.93 -6.40 1.80
CA ARG A 7 7.89 -5.70 0.94
C ARG A 7 9.35 -6.10 1.21
N PHE A 8 9.71 -6.44 2.45
CA PHE A 8 11.08 -6.84 2.81
C PHE A 8 11.29 -8.35 2.70
N PHE A 9 10.24 -9.12 2.95
CA PHE A 9 10.22 -10.57 2.86
C PHE A 9 9.11 -10.99 1.89
N VAL A 10 9.51 -11.46 0.71
CA VAL A 10 8.58 -11.96 -0.30
C VAL A 10 7.86 -13.19 0.28
N HIS A 11 6.53 -13.19 0.24
CA HIS A 11 5.73 -14.28 0.81
C HIS A 11 6.05 -15.64 0.16
N PRO A 12 6.08 -16.77 0.89
CA PRO A 12 6.42 -18.08 0.33
C PRO A 12 5.59 -18.47 -0.90
N VAL A 13 4.30 -18.15 -0.93
CA VAL A 13 3.43 -18.40 -2.10
C VAL A 13 3.89 -17.63 -3.33
N ILE A 14 4.32 -16.37 -3.17
CA ILE A 14 4.84 -15.55 -4.28
C ILE A 14 6.18 -16.14 -4.77
N GLN A 15 7.03 -16.64 -3.85
CA GLN A 15 8.26 -17.34 -4.22
C GLN A 15 7.99 -18.65 -4.96
N GLU A 16 6.95 -19.40 -4.57
CA GLU A 16 6.50 -20.60 -5.27
C GLU A 16 5.99 -20.28 -6.68
N LEU A 17 5.13 -19.28 -6.81
CA LEU A 17 4.67 -18.79 -8.11
C LEU A 17 5.83 -18.35 -9.01
N ALA A 18 6.81 -17.62 -8.47
CA ALA A 18 7.99 -17.22 -9.23
C ALA A 18 8.79 -18.43 -9.73
N ARG A 19 8.93 -19.48 -8.92
CA ARG A 19 9.59 -20.73 -9.32
C ARG A 19 8.83 -21.47 -10.43
N GLU A 20 7.49 -21.53 -10.35
CA GLU A 20 6.67 -22.14 -11.42
C GLU A 20 6.82 -21.37 -12.74
N VAL A 21 6.81 -20.03 -12.69
CA VAL A 21 7.03 -19.19 -13.88
C VAL A 21 8.41 -19.44 -14.50
N VAL A 22 9.47 -19.49 -13.69
CA VAL A 22 10.83 -19.77 -14.18
C VAL A 22 10.93 -21.18 -14.76
N LYS A 23 10.29 -22.17 -14.14
CA LYS A 23 10.26 -23.54 -14.66
C LYS A 23 9.60 -23.63 -16.05
N LEU A 24 8.60 -22.80 -16.31
CA LEU A 24 7.87 -22.78 -17.58
C LEU A 24 8.56 -21.94 -18.66
N HIS A 25 9.17 -20.81 -18.31
CA HIS A 25 9.65 -19.79 -19.26
C HIS A 25 11.13 -19.41 -19.11
N GLY A 26 11.90 -20.15 -18.30
CA GLY A 26 13.31 -19.88 -18.05
C GLY A 26 14.10 -21.10 -17.59
N ASN A 27 15.28 -20.84 -17.03
CA ASN A 27 16.19 -21.85 -16.51
C ASN A 27 16.19 -21.80 -14.97
N ALA A 28 15.61 -22.83 -14.33
CA ALA A 28 15.46 -22.91 -12.88
C ALA A 28 16.77 -22.95 -12.08
N GLU A 29 17.92 -23.23 -12.72
CA GLU A 29 19.23 -23.26 -12.08
C GLU A 29 19.94 -21.90 -12.09
N THR A 30 19.63 -21.05 -13.07
CA THR A 30 20.40 -19.82 -13.35
C THR A 30 19.56 -18.55 -13.35
N GLU A 31 18.23 -18.66 -13.37
CA GLU A 31 17.31 -17.53 -13.45
C GLU A 31 16.34 -17.50 -12.25
N ALA A 32 15.84 -16.30 -11.98
CA ALA A 32 14.81 -16.00 -11.00
C ALA A 32 13.76 -15.07 -11.62
N ALA A 33 12.62 -14.89 -10.94
CA ALA A 33 11.57 -13.99 -11.38
C ALA A 33 11.06 -13.08 -10.26
N SER A 34 10.68 -11.85 -10.63
CA SER A 34 9.88 -10.94 -9.80
C SER A 34 8.51 -10.70 -10.44
N LEU A 35 7.48 -10.61 -9.61
CA LEU A 35 6.08 -10.71 -10.03
C LEU A 35 5.31 -9.39 -9.81
N PHE A 36 4.66 -8.90 -10.86
CA PHE A 36 4.06 -7.58 -10.88
C PHE A 36 2.60 -7.64 -11.37
N PRO A 37 1.77 -6.67 -10.93
CA PRO A 37 0.35 -6.65 -11.25
C PRO A 37 0.04 -6.26 -12.69
N SER A 38 0.98 -5.63 -13.41
CA SER A 38 0.78 -5.13 -14.76
C SER A 38 2.07 -5.10 -15.57
N PRO A 39 2.00 -5.04 -16.92
CA PRO A 39 3.17 -4.85 -17.76
C PRO A 39 3.92 -3.56 -17.42
N LYS A 40 3.21 -2.47 -17.12
CA LYS A 40 3.80 -1.17 -16.75
C LYS A 40 4.65 -1.26 -15.49
N THR A 41 4.16 -1.93 -14.45
CA THR A 41 4.90 -2.13 -13.19
C THR A 41 6.07 -3.10 -13.37
N ALA A 42 5.94 -4.12 -14.22
CA ALA A 42 7.05 -4.98 -14.61
C ALA A 42 8.15 -4.23 -15.39
N SER A 43 7.77 -3.34 -16.31
CA SER A 43 8.70 -2.49 -17.07
C SER A 43 9.52 -1.59 -16.17
N VAL A 44 8.97 -1.06 -15.08
CA VAL A 44 9.75 -0.31 -14.07
C VAL A 44 10.90 -1.16 -13.54
N CYS A 45 10.65 -2.42 -13.21
CA CYS A 45 11.68 -3.33 -12.73
C CYS A 45 12.71 -3.68 -13.81
N GLN A 46 12.24 -4.01 -15.02
CA GLN A 46 13.11 -4.31 -16.15
C GLN A 46 14.04 -3.12 -16.45
N SER A 47 13.50 -1.92 -16.64
CA SER A 47 14.29 -0.71 -16.91
C SER A 47 15.27 -0.38 -15.78
N PHE A 48 14.88 -0.61 -14.52
CA PHE A 48 15.77 -0.40 -13.37
C PHE A 48 17.00 -1.31 -13.43
N ILE A 49 16.82 -2.59 -13.78
CA ILE A 49 17.92 -3.55 -13.96
C ILE A 49 18.76 -3.16 -15.18
N LEU A 50 18.11 -2.93 -16.34
CA LEU A 50 18.79 -2.60 -17.60
C LEU A 50 19.67 -1.35 -17.51
N SER A 51 19.25 -0.35 -16.73
CA SER A 51 20.04 0.86 -16.50
C SER A 51 21.33 0.66 -15.69
N ARG A 52 21.56 -0.54 -15.13
CA ARG A 52 22.67 -0.85 -14.21
C ARG A 52 23.54 -2.02 -14.68
N ILE A 53 23.27 -2.58 -15.86
CA ILE A 53 24.03 -3.71 -16.41
C ILE A 53 24.58 -3.36 -17.80
N PRO A 54 25.62 -4.07 -18.29
CA PRO A 54 26.11 -3.90 -19.65
C PRO A 54 25.04 -4.21 -20.69
N SER A 55 25.03 -3.45 -21.79
CA SER A 55 23.99 -3.60 -22.84
C SER A 55 23.96 -5.00 -23.46
N GLN A 56 25.08 -5.73 -23.48
CA GLN A 56 25.14 -7.10 -24.01
C GLN A 56 24.35 -8.10 -23.15
N GLU A 57 24.11 -7.78 -21.88
CA GLU A 57 23.37 -8.65 -20.95
C GLU A 57 21.85 -8.40 -21.00
N SER A 58 21.41 -7.32 -21.66
CA SER A 58 20.00 -6.93 -21.78
C SER A 58 19.06 -8.06 -22.26
N PRO A 59 19.43 -8.90 -23.26
CA PRO A 59 18.56 -9.98 -23.71
C PRO A 59 18.23 -11.03 -22.64
N ARG A 60 19.01 -11.08 -21.54
CA ARG A 60 18.78 -11.98 -20.41
C ARG A 60 17.64 -11.49 -19.50
N ILE A 61 17.17 -10.24 -19.66
CA ILE A 61 16.10 -9.64 -18.85
C ILE A 61 14.83 -9.50 -19.68
N ARG A 62 13.82 -10.33 -19.40
CA ARG A 62 12.59 -10.38 -20.20
C ARG A 62 11.33 -10.28 -19.34
N ILE A 63 10.28 -9.71 -19.92
CA ILE A 63 8.95 -9.71 -19.33
C ILE A 63 8.13 -10.82 -19.99
N VAL A 64 7.49 -11.65 -19.17
CA VAL A 64 6.50 -12.64 -19.60
C VAL A 64 5.17 -12.23 -18.99
N ASN A 65 4.14 -12.09 -19.82
CA ASN A 65 2.80 -11.71 -19.40
C ASN A 65 1.88 -12.93 -19.41
N PHE A 66 1.01 -13.02 -18.42
CA PHE A 66 -0.02 -14.04 -18.30
C PHE A 66 -1.40 -13.39 -18.28
N VAL A 67 -2.30 -13.94 -19.09
CA VAL A 67 -3.68 -13.50 -19.24
C VAL A 67 -4.63 -14.68 -19.04
N PRO A 68 -5.91 -14.44 -18.68
CA PRO A 68 -6.90 -15.51 -18.63
C PRO A 68 -7.04 -16.23 -19.98
N ALA A 69 -7.16 -17.55 -19.96
CA ALA A 69 -7.27 -18.35 -21.17
C ALA A 69 -8.51 -17.96 -22.01
N PRO A 70 -8.44 -17.97 -23.35
CA PRO A 70 -9.50 -17.44 -24.23
C PRO A 70 -10.89 -18.08 -24.01
N HIS A 71 -10.97 -19.31 -23.52
CA HIS A 71 -12.23 -20.02 -23.28
C HIS A 71 -12.83 -19.80 -21.89
N THR A 72 -12.26 -18.89 -21.09
CA THR A 72 -12.69 -18.61 -19.71
C THR A 72 -13.57 -17.37 -19.58
N GLU A 73 -14.15 -16.91 -20.71
CA GLU A 73 -14.92 -15.66 -20.79
C GLU A 73 -16.12 -15.58 -19.83
N SER A 74 -16.61 -16.72 -19.33
CA SER A 74 -17.74 -16.82 -18.40
C SER A 74 -17.45 -16.35 -16.97
N ARG A 75 -16.18 -16.14 -16.58
CA ARG A 75 -15.86 -15.56 -15.26
C ARG A 75 -15.96 -14.02 -15.28
N PRO A 76 -16.50 -13.39 -14.21
CA PRO A 76 -16.57 -11.94 -14.07
C PRO A 76 -15.24 -11.24 -14.36
N GLN A 77 -15.28 -10.07 -15.02
CA GLN A 77 -14.07 -9.26 -15.31
C GLN A 77 -13.26 -8.92 -14.05
N THR A 78 -13.92 -8.80 -12.89
CA THR A 78 -13.30 -8.57 -11.58
C THR A 78 -12.36 -9.71 -11.12
N ILE A 79 -12.36 -10.86 -11.81
CA ILE A 79 -11.53 -12.04 -11.52
C ILE A 79 -10.43 -12.24 -12.58
N ARG A 80 -10.38 -11.42 -13.63
CA ARG A 80 -9.35 -11.49 -14.67
C ARG A 80 -8.08 -10.78 -14.17
N SER A 81 -7.36 -11.38 -13.23
CA SER A 81 -6.06 -10.85 -12.74
C SER A 81 -4.94 -11.20 -13.71
N PRO A 82 -4.49 -10.29 -14.60
CA PRO A 82 -3.25 -10.55 -15.34
C PRO A 82 -2.07 -10.65 -14.37
N LEU A 83 -0.97 -11.26 -14.83
CA LEU A 83 0.28 -11.33 -14.08
C LEU A 83 1.43 -11.02 -15.03
N SER A 84 2.33 -10.12 -14.64
CA SER A 84 3.52 -9.79 -15.41
C SER A 84 4.77 -10.17 -14.63
N CYS A 85 5.66 -10.92 -15.26
CA CYS A 85 6.82 -11.52 -14.60
C CYS A 85 8.09 -11.02 -15.26
N VAL A 86 9.01 -10.43 -14.49
CA VAL A 86 10.35 -10.10 -14.99
C VAL A 86 11.26 -11.28 -14.65
N ILE A 87 11.75 -11.98 -15.67
CA ILE A 87 12.72 -13.07 -15.56
C ILE A 87 14.12 -12.51 -15.80
N TYR A 88 15.06 -12.88 -14.92
CA TYR A 88 16.43 -12.39 -14.94
C TYR A 88 17.42 -13.42 -14.33
N PRO A 89 18.72 -13.36 -14.67
CA PRO A 89 19.77 -14.10 -13.99
C PRO A 89 19.78 -13.90 -12.47
N THR A 90 20.01 -14.96 -11.70
CA THR A 90 19.96 -14.93 -10.22
C THR A 90 20.89 -13.88 -9.60
N GLU A 91 22.01 -13.55 -10.25
CA GLU A 91 22.95 -12.50 -9.85
C GLU A 91 22.31 -11.09 -9.77
N TYR A 92 21.20 -10.86 -10.48
CA TYR A 92 20.46 -9.58 -10.47
C TYR A 92 19.28 -9.55 -9.49
N ALA A 93 19.07 -10.61 -8.72
CA ALA A 93 17.96 -10.69 -7.76
C ALA A 93 17.97 -9.56 -6.73
N SER A 94 19.15 -9.08 -6.33
CA SER A 94 19.28 -7.95 -5.39
C SER A 94 18.76 -6.63 -5.98
N MET A 95 18.90 -6.41 -7.29
CA MET A 95 18.35 -5.23 -7.98
C MET A 95 16.84 -5.32 -8.12
N ALA A 96 16.33 -6.48 -8.55
CA ALA A 96 14.88 -6.71 -8.65
C ALA A 96 14.18 -6.57 -7.29
N LYS A 97 14.81 -7.09 -6.23
CA LYS A 97 14.33 -6.95 -4.84
C LYS A 97 14.23 -5.48 -4.41
N GLN A 98 15.16 -4.62 -4.81
CA GLN A 98 15.08 -3.19 -4.49
C GLN A 98 13.86 -2.52 -5.13
N VAL A 99 13.50 -2.92 -6.35
CA VAL A 99 12.28 -2.40 -7.01
C VAL A 99 11.05 -2.81 -6.21
N TRP A 100 10.95 -4.10 -5.85
CA TRP A 100 9.85 -4.61 -5.01
C TRP A 100 9.75 -3.87 -3.68
N GLN A 101 10.88 -3.74 -2.98
CA GLN A 101 10.99 -3.10 -1.68
C GLN A 101 10.55 -1.63 -1.76
N HIS A 102 11.19 -0.83 -2.60
CA HIS A 102 11.04 0.62 -2.53
C HIS A 102 9.79 1.11 -3.27
N SER A 103 9.45 0.52 -4.41
CA SER A 103 8.23 0.93 -5.14
C SER A 103 6.95 0.41 -4.48
N GLY A 104 7.01 -0.74 -3.79
CA GLY A 104 5.81 -1.39 -3.27
C GLY A 104 4.81 -1.86 -4.33
N ASN A 105 5.24 -1.96 -5.60
CA ASN A 105 4.41 -2.37 -6.75
C ASN A 105 4.36 -3.89 -6.98
N GLY A 106 4.96 -4.71 -6.13
CA GLY A 106 4.83 -6.17 -6.21
C GLY A 106 3.41 -6.65 -5.94
N ILE A 107 3.07 -7.87 -6.39
CA ILE A 107 1.76 -8.49 -6.09
C ILE A 107 1.61 -8.80 -4.59
N SER A 108 0.37 -8.74 -4.08
CA SER A 108 0.04 -9.15 -2.71
C SER A 108 0.06 -10.68 -2.56
N SER A 109 0.08 -11.19 -1.31
CA SER A 109 0.03 -12.62 -1.05
C SER A 109 -1.28 -13.26 -1.53
N ARG A 110 -2.43 -12.60 -1.31
CA ARG A 110 -3.75 -13.05 -1.83
C ARG A 110 -3.75 -13.15 -3.34
N ARG A 111 -3.22 -12.13 -4.03
CA ARG A 111 -3.07 -12.17 -5.49
C ARG A 111 -2.12 -13.28 -5.93
N GLY A 112 -1.03 -13.50 -5.18
CA GLY A 112 -0.10 -14.60 -5.41
C GLY A 112 -0.75 -15.99 -5.29
N GLU A 113 -1.59 -16.20 -4.29
CA GLU A 113 -2.37 -17.44 -4.10
C GLU A 113 -3.31 -17.68 -5.26
N PHE A 114 -4.08 -16.66 -5.66
CA PHE A 114 -4.94 -16.71 -6.83
C PHE A 114 -4.13 -17.06 -8.10
N CYS A 115 -3.07 -16.31 -8.39
CA CYS A 115 -2.27 -16.50 -9.59
C CYS A 115 -1.57 -17.87 -9.61
N LEU A 116 -1.13 -18.40 -8.47
CA LEU A 116 -0.54 -19.73 -8.39
C LEU A 116 -1.54 -20.83 -8.70
N SER A 117 -2.74 -20.75 -8.12
CA SER A 117 -3.81 -21.70 -8.44
C SER A 117 -4.19 -21.61 -9.92
N ALA A 118 -4.38 -20.40 -10.42
CA ALA A 118 -4.77 -20.12 -11.79
C ALA A 118 -3.71 -20.54 -12.83
N LEU A 119 -2.43 -20.46 -12.50
CA LEU A 119 -1.36 -20.95 -13.37
C LEU A 119 -1.37 -22.48 -13.44
N ARG A 120 -1.63 -23.15 -12.31
CA ARG A 120 -1.63 -24.61 -12.20
C ARG A 120 -2.83 -25.28 -12.85
N ASP A 121 -4.00 -24.65 -12.77
CA ASP A 121 -5.24 -25.15 -13.37
C ASP A 121 -5.41 -24.77 -14.86
N GLY A 122 -4.47 -23.99 -15.42
CA GLY A 122 -4.48 -23.54 -16.81
C GLY A 122 -5.42 -22.36 -17.08
N PHE A 123 -5.97 -21.71 -16.04
CA PHE A 123 -6.75 -20.48 -16.19
C PHE A 123 -5.87 -19.30 -16.64
N LEU A 124 -4.68 -19.12 -16.06
CA LEU A 124 -3.69 -18.14 -16.51
C LEU A 124 -2.70 -18.80 -17.47
N VAL A 125 -2.63 -18.27 -18.69
CA VAL A 125 -1.74 -18.73 -19.75
C VAL A 125 -0.85 -17.59 -20.23
N GLU A 126 0.30 -17.92 -20.78
CA GLU A 126 1.18 -16.93 -21.42
C GLU A 126 0.44 -16.20 -22.54
N ASP A 127 0.55 -14.87 -22.52
CA ASP A 127 0.07 -14.00 -23.58
C ASP A 127 1.01 -14.11 -24.80
N LYS A 128 0.82 -15.18 -25.56
CA LYS A 128 1.44 -15.33 -26.87
C LYS A 128 0.62 -14.49 -27.84
N GLU A 129 1.11 -13.28 -28.17
CA GLU A 129 0.60 -12.60 -29.36
C GLU A 129 0.58 -13.62 -30.51
N PRO A 130 -0.53 -13.74 -31.27
CA PRO A 130 -0.54 -14.66 -32.40
C PRO A 130 0.62 -14.29 -33.31
N ALA A 131 1.57 -15.22 -33.46
CA ALA A 131 2.65 -15.08 -34.43
C ALA A 131 2.02 -14.56 -35.72
N GLN A 132 2.56 -13.46 -36.26
CA GLN A 132 2.16 -12.98 -37.57
C GLN A 132 2.17 -14.19 -38.51
N VAL A 133 0.97 -14.64 -38.88
CA VAL A 133 0.83 -15.74 -39.82
C VAL A 133 1.41 -15.18 -41.10
N GLU A 134 2.65 -15.57 -41.42
CA GLU A 134 3.16 -15.47 -42.77
C GLU A 134 2.11 -16.15 -43.64
N GLN A 135 1.39 -15.31 -44.40
CA GLN A 135 0.38 -15.77 -45.33
C GLN A 135 1.09 -16.60 -46.40
N SER A 136 1.18 -17.90 -46.16
CA SER A 136 1.39 -18.85 -47.24
C SER A 136 0.27 -18.64 -48.27
N PRO A 137 0.57 -18.46 -49.56
CA PRO A 137 -0.43 -18.07 -50.54
C PRO A 137 -1.43 -19.22 -50.71
N GLN A 138 -2.65 -19.02 -50.19
CA GLN A 138 -3.77 -19.93 -50.42
C GLN A 138 -4.09 -19.94 -51.92
N LYS A 139 -3.87 -21.08 -52.56
CA LYS A 139 -4.39 -21.38 -53.89
C LYS A 139 -5.92 -21.37 -53.84
N PHE A 140 -6.52 -20.37 -54.48
CA PHE A 140 -7.95 -20.35 -54.75
C PHE A 140 -8.33 -21.49 -55.70
N SER A 141 -9.10 -22.48 -55.22
CA SER A 141 -9.89 -23.35 -56.08
C SER A 141 -11.34 -22.85 -56.12
N LYS A 142 -11.77 -22.39 -57.30
CA LYS A 142 -13.17 -22.03 -57.55
C LYS A 142 -13.98 -23.31 -57.78
N GLY A 143 -14.88 -23.63 -56.85
CA GLY A 143 -15.97 -24.61 -57.04
C GLY A 143 -17.33 -23.90 -57.21
N PRO A 144 -18.25 -24.42 -58.05
CA PRO A 144 -19.41 -23.66 -58.53
C PRO A 144 -20.60 -23.64 -57.55
N ARG A 145 -21.23 -22.47 -57.42
CA ARG A 145 -22.50 -22.22 -56.71
C ARG A 145 -23.70 -22.80 -57.48
N ARG A 146 -24.59 -23.55 -56.83
CA ARG A 146 -26.02 -23.57 -57.18
C ARG A 146 -26.97 -24.19 -56.13
N TYR A 147 -28.13 -23.52 -56.01
CA TYR A 147 -29.46 -23.90 -55.48
C TYR A 147 -29.81 -23.78 -53.98
N GLN A 148 -30.74 -22.82 -53.73
CA GLN A 148 -32.03 -22.86 -52.97
C GLN A 148 -32.10 -23.66 -51.65
N GLY A 149 -32.79 -23.23 -50.59
CA GLY A 149 -33.83 -22.21 -50.44
C GLY A 149 -34.29 -22.06 -48.98
N ARG A 150 -35.27 -21.18 -48.75
CA ARG A 150 -35.92 -20.90 -47.46
C ARG A 150 -36.74 -22.10 -46.97
N GLY A 151 -36.76 -22.31 -45.65
CA GLY A 151 -37.74 -23.17 -44.97
C GLY A 151 -37.68 -22.98 -43.45
N SER A 152 -38.70 -22.31 -42.90
CA SER A 152 -39.01 -22.26 -41.46
C SER A 152 -39.98 -23.40 -41.13
N ALA A 153 -39.84 -24.05 -39.97
CA ALA A 153 -40.98 -24.57 -39.19
C ALA A 153 -40.53 -25.18 -37.85
N ASN A 154 -41.26 -24.79 -36.80
CA ASN A 154 -41.28 -25.38 -35.47
C ASN A 154 -41.79 -26.83 -35.48
N GLY A 155 -41.43 -27.61 -34.45
CA GLY A 155 -42.09 -28.88 -34.14
C GLY A 155 -41.84 -29.31 -32.70
N ILE A 156 -42.88 -29.24 -31.87
CA ILE A 156 -42.91 -29.72 -30.49
C ILE A 156 -43.69 -31.06 -30.43
N VAL A 157 -43.30 -31.90 -29.46
CA VAL A 157 -44.04 -32.87 -28.61
C VAL A 157 -44.22 -34.36 -29.04
N ARG A 158 -43.99 -35.20 -28.00
CA ARG A 158 -44.54 -36.54 -27.64
C ARG A 158 -43.79 -37.75 -28.21
N GLY A 159 -43.48 -38.81 -27.46
CA GLY A 159 -43.74 -39.20 -26.06
C GLY A 159 -43.60 -40.72 -25.92
N GLY A 160 -43.02 -41.18 -24.81
CA GLY A 160 -43.27 -42.48 -24.17
C GLY A 160 -42.61 -43.76 -24.71
N SER A 161 -41.69 -44.34 -23.93
CA SER A 161 -41.81 -45.73 -23.42
C SER A 161 -40.62 -46.09 -22.53
N ILE A 162 -40.90 -46.46 -21.28
CA ILE A 162 -39.98 -47.08 -20.31
C ILE A 162 -39.80 -48.57 -20.68
N PRO A 163 -38.60 -49.14 -20.50
CA PRO A 163 -38.50 -50.31 -19.63
C PRO A 163 -37.43 -50.12 -18.55
N ALA A 164 -37.74 -50.66 -17.37
CA ALA A 164 -36.92 -50.63 -16.18
C ALA A 164 -35.75 -51.62 -16.25
N SER A 165 -34.58 -51.21 -15.75
CA SER A 165 -33.59 -52.14 -15.16
C SER A 165 -32.59 -51.41 -14.25
N ALA A 166 -32.66 -51.78 -12.96
CA ALA A 166 -31.65 -51.81 -11.90
C ALA A 166 -30.99 -50.51 -11.38
N PRO A 167 -30.78 -50.39 -10.05
CA PRO A 167 -30.26 -49.20 -9.40
C PRO A 167 -28.73 -49.17 -9.46
N ASP A 168 -28.14 -48.05 -9.87
CA ASP A 168 -26.71 -47.80 -9.70
C ASP A 168 -26.51 -46.61 -8.75
N TRP A 169 -25.99 -46.94 -7.57
CA TRP A 169 -25.61 -45.99 -6.54
C TRP A 169 -24.36 -45.23 -7.00
N SER A 170 -24.52 -43.99 -7.42
CA SER A 170 -23.42 -43.04 -7.61
C SER A 170 -23.74 -41.68 -7.00
N THR A 171 -24.11 -41.69 -5.72
CA THR A 171 -24.07 -40.52 -4.83
C THR A 171 -22.64 -40.33 -4.32
N GLU A 172 -21.71 -39.84 -5.14
CA GLU A 172 -20.40 -39.41 -4.63
C GLU A 172 -19.84 -38.11 -5.24
N ASN A 173 -20.57 -37.42 -6.13
CA ASN A 173 -20.09 -36.15 -6.71
C ASN A 173 -21.00 -34.93 -6.48
N THR A 174 -22.15 -35.09 -5.81
CA THR A 174 -23.05 -33.96 -5.52
C THR A 174 -22.82 -33.40 -4.11
N GLU A 175 -22.47 -34.25 -3.13
CA GLU A 175 -22.24 -33.82 -1.75
C GLU A 175 -20.98 -32.93 -1.60
N THR A 176 -19.96 -33.07 -2.44
CA THR A 176 -18.72 -32.28 -2.34
C THR A 176 -18.84 -30.87 -2.92
N GLN A 177 -19.74 -30.65 -3.87
CA GLN A 177 -19.98 -29.33 -4.47
C GLN A 177 -20.99 -28.53 -3.65
N ASP A 178 -22.08 -29.15 -3.21
CA ASP A 178 -23.05 -28.54 -2.28
C ASP A 178 -22.41 -28.23 -0.92
N SER A 179 -21.49 -29.08 -0.42
CA SER A 179 -20.75 -28.78 0.81
C SER A 179 -19.78 -27.60 0.66
N ARG A 180 -19.17 -27.40 -0.51
CA ARG A 180 -18.30 -26.25 -0.78
C ARG A 180 -19.11 -24.96 -0.93
N GLU A 181 -20.22 -25.00 -1.65
CA GLU A 181 -21.13 -23.85 -1.77
C GLU A 181 -21.77 -23.51 -0.43
N TYR A 182 -22.10 -24.51 0.41
CA TYR A 182 -22.62 -24.30 1.76
C TYR A 182 -21.56 -23.75 2.73
N VAL A 183 -20.31 -24.22 2.66
CA VAL A 183 -19.20 -23.67 3.44
C VAL A 183 -18.88 -22.24 2.98
N GLN A 184 -18.84 -22.00 1.67
CA GLN A 184 -18.66 -20.66 1.10
C GLN A 184 -19.81 -19.73 1.51
N PHE A 185 -21.06 -20.19 1.49
CA PHE A 185 -22.23 -19.42 1.93
C PHE A 185 -22.21 -19.13 3.44
N ILE A 186 -21.79 -20.10 4.26
CA ILE A 186 -21.59 -19.89 5.70
C ILE A 186 -20.46 -18.88 5.93
N GLU A 187 -19.33 -19.03 5.25
CA GLU A 187 -18.21 -18.12 5.34
C GLU A 187 -18.54 -16.72 4.83
N GLU A 188 -19.34 -16.58 3.78
CA GLU A 188 -19.88 -15.31 3.29
C GLU A 188 -20.83 -14.66 4.30
N ARG A 189 -21.71 -15.46 4.91
CA ARG A 189 -22.65 -15.01 5.94
C ARG A 189 -21.98 -14.61 7.27
N PHE A 190 -20.82 -15.21 7.58
CA PHE A 190 -19.96 -14.81 8.71
C PHE A 190 -18.81 -13.87 8.29
N GLY A 191 -18.82 -13.38 7.06
CA GLY A 191 -17.89 -12.37 6.53
C GLY A 191 -16.44 -12.84 6.35
N ARG A 192 -16.14 -14.14 6.33
CA ARG A 192 -14.80 -14.71 6.10
C ARG A 192 -14.43 -14.81 4.62
N ASN A 193 -15.41 -15.03 3.75
CA ASN A 193 -15.27 -14.89 2.30
C ASN A 193 -16.17 -13.74 1.87
N LEU A 194 -15.62 -12.66 1.32
CA LEU A 194 -16.44 -11.56 0.82
C LEU A 194 -16.42 -11.61 -0.70
N SER A 195 -17.59 -11.47 -1.33
CA SER A 195 -17.69 -11.63 -2.77
C SER A 195 -16.83 -10.60 -3.50
N VAL A 196 -15.91 -11.09 -4.32
CA VAL A 196 -15.04 -10.27 -5.19
C VAL A 196 -15.85 -9.44 -6.20
N LEU A 197 -17.12 -9.81 -6.44
CA LEU A 197 -18.08 -9.02 -7.21
C LEU A 197 -18.35 -7.64 -6.60
N LEU A 198 -18.10 -7.46 -5.30
CA LEU A 198 -18.24 -6.19 -4.60
C LEU A 198 -16.99 -5.31 -4.68
N ALA A 199 -15.92 -5.74 -5.35
CA ALA A 199 -14.65 -5.02 -5.35
C ALA A 199 -14.76 -3.56 -5.81
N ASP A 200 -15.51 -3.28 -6.89
CA ASP A 200 -15.68 -1.91 -7.39
C ASP A 200 -16.47 -1.03 -6.41
N GLN A 201 -17.49 -1.61 -5.78
CA GLN A 201 -18.28 -0.96 -4.73
C GLN A 201 -17.42 -0.69 -3.50
N ALA A 202 -16.60 -1.66 -3.10
CA ALA A 202 -15.67 -1.55 -1.99
C ALA A 202 -14.63 -0.45 -2.22
N LYS A 203 -14.01 -0.41 -3.42
CA LYS A 203 -13.09 0.66 -3.82
C LYS A 203 -13.76 2.02 -3.80
N ARG A 204 -15.03 2.12 -4.23
CA ARG A 204 -15.78 3.38 -4.18
C ARG A 204 -16.06 3.81 -2.73
N ALA A 205 -16.48 2.91 -1.86
CA ALA A 205 -16.71 3.20 -0.44
C ALA A 205 -15.43 3.67 0.26
N VAL A 206 -14.29 2.99 0.01
CA VAL A 206 -12.98 3.41 0.54
C VAL A 206 -12.61 4.82 0.07
N ARG A 207 -12.77 5.13 -1.23
CA ARG A 207 -12.51 6.48 -1.76
C ARG A 207 -13.39 7.54 -1.11
N ARG A 208 -14.68 7.25 -0.89
CA ARG A 208 -15.61 8.17 -0.22
C ARG A 208 -15.25 8.41 1.25
N ARG A 209 -14.82 7.39 1.99
CA ARG A 209 -14.29 7.55 3.37
C ARG A 209 -13.07 8.47 3.39
N ILE A 210 -12.13 8.27 2.48
CA ILE A 210 -10.91 9.09 2.37
C ILE A 210 -11.24 10.54 1.96
N ALA A 211 -12.19 10.74 1.06
CA ALA A 211 -12.66 12.08 0.69
C ALA A 211 -13.38 12.81 1.83
N GLY A 212 -13.68 12.12 2.94
CA GLY A 212 -14.43 12.68 4.08
C GLY A 212 -15.93 12.80 3.81
N VAL A 213 -16.45 12.09 2.80
CA VAL A 213 -17.90 12.04 2.50
C VAL A 213 -18.61 11.03 3.41
N LEU A 214 -17.87 10.04 3.94
CA LEU A 214 -18.36 9.05 4.90
C LEU A 214 -17.58 9.22 6.22
N THR A 215 -18.20 9.87 7.21
CA THR A 215 -17.58 10.20 8.51
C THR A 215 -18.22 9.46 9.69
N ALA A 216 -19.13 8.54 9.42
CA ALA A 216 -19.79 7.69 10.42
C ALA A 216 -19.45 6.21 10.23
N ASN A 217 -19.67 5.41 11.28
CA ASN A 217 -19.56 3.96 11.20
C ASN A 217 -20.76 3.43 10.40
N VAL A 218 -20.55 3.24 9.09
CA VAL A 218 -21.61 2.84 8.15
C VAL A 218 -21.22 1.58 7.40
N ASP A 219 -22.21 0.71 7.19
CA ASP A 219 -22.08 -0.50 6.38
C ASP A 219 -22.01 -0.17 4.88
N LEU A 220 -21.60 -1.14 4.07
CA LEU A 220 -21.36 -0.92 2.63
C LEU A 220 -22.60 -0.40 1.88
N SER A 221 -23.80 -0.89 2.19
CA SER A 221 -25.03 -0.41 1.54
C SER A 221 -25.28 1.08 1.83
N GLU A 222 -25.14 1.49 3.09
CA GLU A 222 -25.33 2.87 3.53
C GLU A 222 -24.24 3.79 2.96
N ALA A 223 -22.99 3.33 2.94
CA ALA A 223 -21.87 4.03 2.31
C ALA A 223 -22.06 4.30 0.81
N LEU A 224 -22.85 3.48 0.12
CA LEU A 224 -23.16 3.64 -1.31
C LEU A 224 -24.31 4.62 -1.55
N ASP A 225 -25.27 4.69 -0.62
CA ASP A 225 -26.44 5.57 -0.69
C ASP A 225 -26.14 7.03 -0.30
N GLU A 226 -25.16 7.26 0.60
CA GLU A 226 -24.67 8.61 0.90
C GLU A 226 -23.88 9.19 -0.29
N ALA A 227 -24.58 9.98 -1.11
CA ALA A 227 -24.04 10.57 -2.34
C ALA A 227 -23.42 11.96 -2.16
N SER A 228 -23.64 12.62 -1.01
CA SER A 228 -23.28 14.03 -0.84
C SER A 228 -23.06 14.41 0.63
N GLY A 229 -21.87 14.90 0.91
CA GLY A 229 -21.49 15.63 2.12
C GLY A 229 -20.41 16.66 1.75
N GLU A 230 -20.25 17.71 2.56
CA GLU A 230 -19.05 18.54 2.48
C GLU A 230 -17.87 17.66 2.91
N GLY A 231 -17.11 17.14 1.94
CA GLY A 231 -15.93 16.32 2.20
C GLY A 231 -14.89 17.08 3.04
N ARG A 232 -13.74 16.46 3.34
CA ARG A 232 -12.71 17.08 4.21
C ARG A 232 -12.18 18.43 3.69
N VAL A 233 -12.36 18.71 2.40
CA VAL A 233 -12.14 20.01 1.76
C VAL A 233 -13.28 20.23 0.76
N ALA A 234 -13.76 21.48 0.64
CA ALA A 234 -14.80 21.84 -0.32
C ALA A 234 -14.41 21.41 -1.75
N GLY A 235 -15.34 20.80 -2.49
CA GLY A 235 -15.10 20.36 -3.87
C GLY A 235 -14.26 19.09 -4.02
N LEU A 236 -13.77 18.48 -2.93
CA LEU A 236 -13.11 17.18 -2.99
C LEU A 236 -14.16 16.07 -3.22
N THR A 237 -13.91 15.19 -4.18
CA THR A 237 -14.80 14.07 -4.51
C THR A 237 -14.06 12.72 -4.44
N ASP A 238 -14.80 11.61 -4.47
CA ASP A 238 -14.22 10.27 -4.59
C ASP A 238 -13.45 10.07 -5.90
N SER A 239 -13.70 10.91 -6.91
CA SER A 239 -12.95 10.90 -8.17
C SER A 239 -11.52 11.42 -8.01
N ASP A 240 -11.23 12.22 -6.97
CA ASP A 240 -9.91 12.79 -6.69
C ASP A 240 -9.03 11.87 -5.83
N VAL A 241 -9.57 10.72 -5.42
CA VAL A 241 -8.90 9.71 -4.61
C VAL A 241 -8.51 8.50 -5.46
N PHE A 242 -7.22 8.19 -5.46
CA PHE A 242 -6.64 7.06 -6.19
C PHE A 242 -6.15 6.02 -5.20
N LEU A 243 -6.46 4.74 -5.44
CA LEU A 243 -6.06 3.64 -4.58
C LEU A 243 -4.88 2.88 -5.16
N PHE A 244 -4.01 2.38 -4.28
CA PHE A 244 -2.81 1.62 -4.64
C PHE A 244 -2.67 0.37 -3.75
N PRO A 245 -1.92 -0.65 -4.20
CA PRO A 245 -1.67 -1.88 -3.42
C PRO A 245 -0.97 -1.65 -2.08
N SER A 246 -0.24 -0.54 -1.92
CA SER A 246 0.47 -0.21 -0.69
C SER A 246 0.73 1.30 -0.55
N GLY A 247 1.07 1.74 0.66
CA GLY A 247 1.51 3.13 0.90
C GLY A 247 2.72 3.52 0.05
N MET A 248 3.74 2.65 -0.05
CA MET A 248 4.89 2.90 -0.92
C MET A 248 4.53 2.95 -2.40
N SER A 249 3.57 2.14 -2.85
CA SER A 249 3.05 2.25 -4.22
C SER A 249 2.39 3.60 -4.47
N SER A 250 1.73 4.18 -3.46
CA SER A 250 1.14 5.53 -3.57
C SER A 250 2.23 6.60 -3.70
N ILE A 251 3.26 6.53 -2.86
CA ILE A 251 4.41 7.46 -2.91
C ILE A 251 5.16 7.34 -4.24
N PHE A 252 5.48 6.11 -4.66
CA PHE A 252 6.18 5.83 -5.90
C PHE A 252 5.41 6.35 -7.11
N ASN A 253 4.13 5.99 -7.25
CA ASN A 253 3.34 6.42 -8.40
C ASN A 253 3.09 7.93 -8.38
N THR A 254 2.92 8.54 -7.20
CA THR A 254 2.85 10.01 -7.07
C THR A 254 4.11 10.68 -7.61
N HIS A 255 5.29 10.17 -7.26
CA HIS A 255 6.55 10.66 -7.81
C HIS A 255 6.65 10.50 -9.33
N GLN A 256 6.31 9.33 -9.86
CA GLN A 256 6.32 9.08 -11.31
C GLN A 256 5.33 9.98 -12.07
N ILE A 257 4.16 10.24 -11.50
CA ILE A 257 3.16 11.13 -12.08
C ILE A 257 3.66 12.58 -12.08
N LEU A 258 4.31 13.03 -11.00
CA LEU A 258 4.92 14.35 -10.96
C LEU A 258 6.00 14.48 -12.04
N LEU A 259 6.88 13.49 -12.20
CA LEU A 259 7.89 13.47 -13.27
C LEU A 259 7.24 13.54 -14.66
N ALA A 260 6.15 12.81 -14.88
CA ALA A 260 5.42 12.83 -16.15
C ALA A 260 4.65 14.14 -16.39
N THR A 261 4.26 14.84 -15.32
CA THR A 261 3.49 16.09 -15.39
C THR A 261 4.40 17.31 -15.55
N ARG A 262 5.50 17.36 -14.79
CA ARG A 262 6.36 18.55 -14.63
C ARG A 262 7.75 18.38 -15.23
N GLY A 263 8.11 17.17 -15.67
CA GLY A 263 9.41 16.85 -16.24
C GLY A 263 10.45 16.42 -15.21
N PRO A 264 11.67 16.08 -15.67
CA PRO A 264 12.70 15.46 -14.84
C PRO A 264 13.49 16.51 -14.05
N LEU A 265 12.94 16.96 -12.92
CA LEU A 265 13.65 17.76 -11.92
C LEU A 265 13.98 16.92 -10.67
N LYS A 266 14.97 17.36 -9.88
CA LYS A 266 15.29 16.72 -8.59
C LYS A 266 14.15 16.92 -7.60
N SER A 267 13.92 15.94 -6.73
CA SER A 267 12.95 16.05 -5.63
C SER A 267 13.62 16.50 -4.33
N ILE A 268 12.83 16.99 -3.39
CA ILE A 268 13.25 17.28 -2.01
C ILE A 268 12.57 16.27 -1.09
N CYS A 269 13.32 15.75 -0.12
CA CYS A 269 12.82 14.93 0.96
C CYS A 269 13.07 15.67 2.28
N PHE A 270 12.01 16.09 2.96
CA PHE A 270 12.07 17.00 4.10
C PHE A 270 11.58 16.33 5.39
N GLY A 271 12.41 16.37 6.43
CA GLY A 271 12.29 15.55 7.63
C GLY A 271 13.03 14.22 7.48
N PHE A 272 13.01 13.39 8.53
CA PHE A 272 13.52 12.02 8.53
C PHE A 272 12.36 11.08 8.24
N PRO A 273 11.99 10.82 6.97
CA PRO A 273 10.80 10.05 6.66
C PRO A 273 11.15 8.56 6.68
N TYR A 274 10.13 7.76 6.42
CA TYR A 274 10.29 6.36 6.09
C TYR A 274 11.32 6.18 4.97
N ILE A 275 12.37 5.41 5.25
CA ILE A 275 13.60 5.32 4.43
C ILE A 275 13.33 5.02 2.95
N ASP A 276 12.28 4.24 2.66
CA ASP A 276 11.93 3.86 1.29
C ASP A 276 11.41 5.04 0.45
N THR A 277 10.88 6.10 1.08
CA THR A 277 10.51 7.36 0.41
C THR A 277 11.76 8.03 -0.14
N LEU A 278 12.77 8.25 0.69
CA LEU A 278 14.06 8.82 0.26
C LEU A 278 14.67 7.99 -0.87
N LYS A 279 14.70 6.66 -0.71
CA LYS A 279 15.25 5.77 -1.74
C LYS A 279 14.46 5.80 -3.05
N THR A 280 13.15 6.07 -2.99
CA THR A 280 12.33 6.23 -4.19
C THR A 280 12.75 7.48 -4.97
N LEU A 281 12.90 8.60 -4.28
CA LEU A 281 13.28 9.89 -4.85
C LEU A 281 14.72 9.89 -5.40
N GLU A 282 15.64 9.18 -4.74
CA GLU A 282 17.03 9.05 -5.20
C GLU A 282 17.16 8.20 -6.47
N LYS A 283 16.35 7.14 -6.60
CA LYS A 283 16.59 6.07 -7.59
C LYS A 283 15.78 6.20 -8.87
N TRP A 284 14.59 6.82 -8.84
CA TRP A 284 13.66 6.90 -9.97
C TRP A 284 13.41 8.33 -10.43
N GLY A 285 14.48 9.07 -10.68
CA GLY A 285 14.44 10.44 -11.19
C GLY A 285 15.83 11.04 -11.22
N PRO A 286 15.96 12.37 -11.39
CA PRO A 286 17.25 13.08 -11.39
C PRO A 286 17.98 13.13 -10.04
N GLY A 287 17.40 12.57 -8.97
CA GLY A 287 17.96 12.53 -7.62
C GLY A 287 17.15 13.32 -6.60
N CYS A 288 17.65 13.34 -5.36
CA CYS A 288 16.98 13.91 -4.20
C CYS A 288 17.89 14.86 -3.42
N LEU A 289 17.38 16.01 -3.00
CA LEU A 289 17.94 16.83 -1.93
C LEU A 289 17.31 16.39 -0.61
N PHE A 290 18.12 16.05 0.40
CA PHE A 290 17.64 15.49 1.66
C PHE A 290 17.90 16.46 2.82
N TYR A 291 16.81 16.83 3.51
CA TYR A 291 16.81 17.65 4.71
C TYR A 291 16.31 16.83 5.90
N GLY A 292 17.18 15.96 6.42
CA GLY A 292 16.81 14.95 7.42
C GLY A 292 16.43 15.52 8.79
N HIS A 293 16.89 16.72 9.16
CA HIS A 293 16.48 17.34 10.42
C HIS A 293 15.05 17.89 10.36
N GLY A 294 14.62 18.32 9.16
CA GLY A 294 13.32 18.94 8.94
C GLY A 294 13.16 20.23 9.75
N SER A 295 14.25 20.97 9.94
CA SER A 295 14.30 22.13 10.84
C SER A 295 14.00 23.46 10.12
N SER A 296 13.96 24.56 10.88
CA SER A 296 13.80 25.89 10.28
C SER A 296 15.03 26.30 9.47
N GLU A 297 16.22 25.87 9.91
CA GLU A 297 17.49 26.11 9.23
C GLU A 297 17.55 25.36 7.88
N ASP A 298 16.99 24.14 7.81
CA ASP A 298 16.84 23.42 6.54
C ASP A 298 15.95 24.21 5.54
N LEU A 299 14.90 24.89 6.04
CA LEU A 299 14.07 25.75 5.20
C LEU A 299 14.78 27.05 4.80
N ASP A 300 15.67 27.58 5.64
CA ASP A 300 16.50 28.74 5.31
C ASP A 300 17.48 28.40 4.18
N ASP A 301 18.14 27.24 4.24
CA ASP A 301 19.01 26.75 3.16
C ASP A 301 18.21 26.50 1.88
N LEU A 302 17.05 25.85 1.98
CA LEU A 302 16.17 25.63 0.82
C LEU A 302 15.79 26.96 0.16
N GLU A 303 15.35 27.95 0.93
CA GLU A 303 14.99 29.26 0.40
C GLU A 303 16.19 29.95 -0.27
N SER A 304 17.39 29.88 0.33
CA SER A 304 18.63 30.39 -0.26
C SER A 304 18.95 29.76 -1.61
N ARG A 305 18.85 28.42 -1.73
CA ARG A 305 19.05 27.69 -3.00
C ARG A 305 18.04 28.09 -4.07
N LEU A 306 16.78 28.20 -3.68
CA LEU A 306 15.69 28.62 -4.57
C LEU A 306 15.90 30.05 -5.09
N GLN A 307 16.36 30.97 -4.22
CA GLN A 307 16.78 32.33 -4.59
C GLN A 307 18.00 32.31 -5.52
N GLY A 308 18.95 31.40 -5.31
CA GLY A 308 20.12 31.16 -6.16
C GLY A 308 19.80 30.54 -7.53
N GLY A 309 18.54 30.17 -7.79
CA GLY A 309 18.08 29.68 -9.08
C GLY A 309 17.87 28.18 -9.17
N GLU A 310 18.12 27.41 -8.10
CA GLU A 310 17.79 25.98 -8.08
C GLU A 310 16.27 25.77 -8.21
N ARG A 311 15.85 24.71 -8.90
CA ARG A 311 14.45 24.35 -9.11
C ARG A 311 14.27 22.87 -8.86
N PHE A 312 13.12 22.52 -8.27
CA PHE A 312 12.81 21.17 -7.83
C PHE A 312 11.47 20.72 -8.38
N LEU A 313 11.33 19.41 -8.53
CA LEU A 313 10.10 18.76 -8.96
C LEU A 313 9.00 18.98 -7.92
N ALA A 314 9.30 18.51 -6.71
CA ALA A 314 8.40 18.45 -5.58
C ALA A 314 9.17 18.28 -4.26
N LEU A 315 8.55 18.67 -3.16
CA LEU A 315 8.96 18.40 -1.80
C LEU A 315 8.03 17.34 -1.20
N PHE A 316 8.61 16.26 -0.70
CA PHE A 316 7.94 15.17 0.01
C PHE A 316 8.25 15.28 1.50
N THR A 317 7.21 15.21 2.33
CA THR A 317 7.35 15.23 3.79
C THR A 317 6.26 14.41 4.48
N GLU A 318 6.52 13.93 5.69
CA GLU A 318 5.52 13.28 6.55
C GLU A 318 4.92 14.28 7.53
N PHE A 319 3.65 14.09 7.89
CA PHE A 319 3.00 14.93 8.90
C PHE A 319 2.17 14.09 9.91
N PRO A 320 2.64 13.97 11.18
CA PRO A 320 4.00 14.22 11.65
C PRO A 320 4.97 13.13 11.17
N GLY A 321 6.29 13.38 11.21
CA GLY A 321 7.30 12.43 10.76
C GLY A 321 7.60 11.29 11.74
N ASN A 322 7.70 10.04 11.27
CA ASN A 322 8.04 8.88 12.11
C ASN A 322 9.57 8.62 12.13
N PRO A 323 10.21 8.42 13.30
CA PRO A 323 9.61 8.06 14.60
C PRO A 323 9.50 9.20 15.63
N LEU A 324 10.10 10.37 15.38
CA LEU A 324 10.21 11.46 16.37
C LEU A 324 8.97 12.37 16.46
N LEU A 325 8.02 12.18 15.54
CA LEU A 325 6.73 12.86 15.48
C LEU A 325 6.84 14.39 15.46
N LYS A 326 7.87 14.87 14.74
CA LYS A 326 8.04 16.30 14.43
C LYS A 326 7.10 16.68 13.30
N SER A 327 6.47 17.84 13.41
CA SER A 327 5.66 18.43 12.34
C SER A 327 6.46 19.52 11.61
N PRO A 328 6.63 19.43 10.28
CA PRO A 328 7.26 20.50 9.51
C PRO A 328 6.37 21.74 9.44
N ASP A 329 6.96 22.92 9.23
CA ASP A 329 6.22 24.16 8.93
C ASP A 329 5.63 24.10 7.51
N LEU A 330 4.50 23.41 7.39
CA LEU A 330 3.81 23.22 6.11
C LEU A 330 3.34 24.54 5.50
N LYS A 331 3.03 25.57 6.30
CA LYS A 331 2.64 26.89 5.80
C LYS A 331 3.83 27.54 5.09
N ARG A 332 5.02 27.52 5.69
CA ARG A 332 6.26 28.02 5.06
C ARG A 332 6.64 27.20 3.84
N ILE A 333 6.59 25.87 3.92
CA ILE A 333 6.85 24.97 2.77
C ILE A 333 5.93 25.31 1.59
N TYR A 334 4.63 25.43 1.84
CA TYR A 334 3.66 25.73 0.78
C TYR A 334 3.85 27.15 0.23
N ALA A 335 4.16 28.14 1.07
CA ALA A 335 4.49 29.49 0.59
C ALA A 335 5.73 29.50 -0.35
N LEU A 336 6.77 28.75 0.00
CA LEU A 336 7.94 28.56 -0.85
C LEU A 336 7.57 27.84 -2.16
N SER A 337 6.71 26.83 -2.09
CA SER A 337 6.25 26.09 -3.27
C SER A 337 5.52 27.01 -4.24
N GLN A 338 4.61 27.86 -3.74
CA GLN A 338 3.91 28.84 -4.55
C GLN A 338 4.88 29.83 -5.21
N LYS A 339 5.87 30.33 -4.47
CA LYS A 339 6.85 31.32 -4.96
C LYS A 339 7.84 30.76 -5.98
N TYR A 340 8.29 29.51 -5.82
CA TYR A 340 9.40 28.95 -6.62
C TYR A 340 9.04 27.78 -7.52
N ASP A 341 7.75 27.48 -7.67
CA ASP A 341 7.22 26.51 -8.63
C ASP A 341 7.68 25.05 -8.44
N PHE A 342 7.46 24.48 -7.24
CA PHE A 342 7.56 23.03 -6.99
C PHE A 342 6.27 22.49 -6.36
N ALA A 343 6.01 21.18 -6.45
CA ALA A 343 4.84 20.56 -5.82
C ALA A 343 5.07 20.17 -4.36
N VAL A 344 4.02 20.09 -3.56
CA VAL A 344 4.09 19.62 -2.17
C VAL A 344 3.33 18.30 -2.04
N VAL A 345 4.02 17.26 -1.60
CA VAL A 345 3.46 15.95 -1.30
C VAL A 345 3.58 15.68 0.18
N VAL A 346 2.44 15.47 0.85
CA VAL A 346 2.40 15.18 2.30
C VAL A 346 1.95 13.75 2.51
N ASP A 347 2.75 12.95 3.22
CA ASP A 347 2.34 11.67 3.76
C ASP A 347 1.70 11.88 5.14
N GLU A 348 0.38 11.71 5.20
CA GLU A 348 -0.42 11.90 6.42
C GLU A 348 -0.65 10.58 7.18
N THR A 349 0.05 9.49 6.86
CA THR A 349 -0.20 8.15 7.42
C THR A 349 -0.27 8.14 8.96
N VAL A 350 0.67 8.83 9.61
CA VAL A 350 0.76 8.86 11.08
C VAL A 350 -0.28 9.79 11.68
N GLY A 351 -0.45 10.97 11.07
CA GLY A 351 -1.41 11.95 11.52
C GLY A 351 -2.83 11.44 11.37
N ASN A 352 -3.12 10.76 10.26
CA ASN A 352 -4.42 10.32 9.75
C ASN A 352 -5.43 11.46 9.52
N PHE A 353 -6.27 11.31 8.50
CA PHE A 353 -7.16 12.38 8.04
C PHE A 353 -8.37 12.68 8.95
N LEU A 354 -8.54 11.94 10.06
CA LEU A 354 -9.53 12.29 11.09
C LEU A 354 -8.94 13.25 12.13
N ASN A 355 -7.64 13.14 12.41
CA ASN A 355 -6.97 14.01 13.39
C ASN A 355 -6.42 15.29 12.77
N ILE A 356 -5.98 15.25 11.52
CA ILE A 356 -5.39 16.40 10.81
C ILE A 356 -6.01 16.60 9.43
N ASN A 357 -5.93 17.82 8.92
CA ASN A 357 -6.29 18.15 7.55
C ASN A 357 -5.17 18.99 6.89
N VAL A 358 -4.24 18.30 6.23
CA VAL A 358 -3.09 18.92 5.55
C VAL A 358 -3.35 19.22 4.07
N LEU A 359 -4.44 18.70 3.50
CA LEU A 359 -4.75 18.84 2.08
C LEU A 359 -4.76 20.30 1.58
N PRO A 360 -5.24 21.31 2.34
CA PRO A 360 -5.20 22.71 1.90
C PRO A 360 -3.79 23.27 1.65
N TYR A 361 -2.74 22.60 2.14
CA TYR A 361 -1.33 23.00 2.01
C TYR A 361 -0.47 21.94 1.32
N ALA A 362 -1.11 21.09 0.51
CA ALA A 362 -0.46 20.09 -0.32
C ALA A 362 -1.07 20.09 -1.73
N ASP A 363 -0.30 19.68 -2.73
CA ASP A 363 -0.82 19.40 -4.06
C ASP A 363 -1.34 17.95 -4.13
N ILE A 364 -0.65 17.03 -3.45
CA ILE A 364 -1.05 15.62 -3.31
C ILE A 364 -0.85 15.19 -1.86
N VAL A 365 -1.82 14.50 -1.28
CA VAL A 365 -1.69 13.86 0.03
C VAL A 365 -1.70 12.35 -0.16
N VAL A 366 -0.71 11.66 0.39
CA VAL A 366 -0.60 10.20 0.34
C VAL A 366 -0.83 9.59 1.72
N SER A 367 -1.33 8.36 1.76
CA SER A 367 -1.54 7.64 3.02
C SER A 367 -1.32 6.14 2.84
N SER A 368 -0.75 5.47 3.84
CA SER A 368 -0.75 4.02 3.93
C SER A 368 -2.02 3.52 4.60
N LEU A 369 -2.93 2.99 3.79
CA LEU A 369 -4.18 2.39 4.25
C LEU A 369 -3.96 1.05 4.98
N THR A 370 -2.77 0.45 4.83
CA THR A 370 -2.30 -0.73 5.59
C THR A 370 -2.31 -0.52 7.11
N LYS A 371 -2.22 0.73 7.57
CA LYS A 371 -2.02 1.10 8.97
C LYS A 371 -3.37 1.23 9.68
N VAL A 372 -3.57 2.33 10.40
CA VAL A 372 -4.75 2.58 11.21
C VAL A 372 -6.05 2.64 10.41
N PHE A 373 -6.00 2.95 9.11
CA PHE A 373 -7.20 2.85 8.26
C PHE A 373 -7.75 1.42 8.22
N SER A 374 -6.89 0.42 7.99
CA SER A 374 -7.28 -0.99 8.05
C SER A 374 -7.35 -1.52 9.49
N GLY A 375 -6.34 -1.31 10.34
CA GLY A 375 -6.33 -1.75 11.74
C GLY A 375 -6.11 -3.26 11.96
N ASP A 376 -6.62 -4.12 11.08
CA ASP A 376 -6.66 -5.59 11.29
C ASP A 376 -5.36 -6.33 10.91
N SER A 377 -4.33 -5.62 10.43
CA SER A 377 -3.04 -6.21 10.06
C SER A 377 -3.11 -7.33 9.00
N ASN A 378 -4.18 -7.41 8.22
CA ASN A 378 -4.43 -8.50 7.27
C ASN A 378 -4.45 -8.06 5.80
N VAL A 379 -4.34 -6.76 5.50
CA VAL A 379 -4.43 -6.21 4.14
C VAL A 379 -3.53 -4.99 3.99
N MET A 380 -2.93 -4.85 2.81
CA MET A 380 -2.16 -3.67 2.44
C MET A 380 -2.97 -2.79 1.49
N GLY A 381 -2.75 -1.49 1.60
CA GLY A 381 -3.31 -0.51 0.70
C GLY A 381 -2.62 0.83 0.86
N GLY A 382 -2.81 1.70 -0.12
CA GLY A 382 -2.42 3.09 -0.07
C GLY A 382 -3.37 3.96 -0.87
N SER A 383 -3.30 5.26 -0.62
CA SER A 383 -4.05 6.26 -1.37
C SER A 383 -3.18 7.45 -1.77
N ALA A 384 -3.55 8.09 -2.87
CA ALA A 384 -3.16 9.45 -3.19
C ALA A 384 -4.43 10.29 -3.43
N VAL A 385 -4.48 11.47 -2.82
CA VAL A 385 -5.57 12.44 -2.97
C VAL A 385 -5.02 13.69 -3.63
N ILE A 386 -5.56 14.07 -4.78
CA ILE A 386 -5.16 15.31 -5.47
C ILE A 386 -5.98 16.46 -4.88
N ASN A 387 -5.32 17.56 -4.53
CA ASN A 387 -6.01 18.74 -4.00
C ASN A 387 -6.77 19.48 -5.13
N PRO A 388 -8.11 19.58 -5.07
CA PRO A 388 -8.91 20.31 -6.07
C PRO A 388 -8.61 21.82 -6.13
N HIS A 389 -8.03 22.38 -5.07
CA HIS A 389 -7.59 23.79 -5.00
C HIS A 389 -6.09 23.97 -5.26
N GLY A 390 -5.36 22.88 -5.50
CA GLY A 390 -3.94 22.92 -5.83
C GLY A 390 -3.72 23.51 -7.21
N ARG A 391 -2.66 24.32 -7.38
CA ARG A 391 -2.38 24.98 -8.67
C ARG A 391 -2.10 24.02 -9.82
N TYR A 392 -1.70 22.78 -9.52
CA TYR A 392 -1.42 21.73 -10.50
C TYR A 392 -2.60 20.78 -10.72
N TYR A 393 -3.78 21.08 -10.18
CA TYR A 393 -4.90 20.15 -10.17
C TYR A 393 -5.25 19.64 -11.57
N GLN A 394 -5.39 20.51 -12.56
CA GLN A 394 -5.81 20.13 -13.91
C GLN A 394 -4.77 19.27 -14.63
N GLU A 395 -3.49 19.64 -14.52
CA GLU A 395 -2.38 18.89 -15.10
C GLU A 395 -2.22 17.53 -14.43
N LEU A 396 -2.30 17.47 -13.10
CA LEU A 396 -2.27 16.22 -12.35
C LEU A 396 -3.45 15.33 -12.74
N ARG A 397 -4.67 15.86 -12.79
CA ARG A 397 -5.87 15.09 -13.23
C ARG A 397 -5.68 14.51 -14.62
N THR A 398 -5.14 15.31 -15.54
CA THR A 398 -4.84 14.86 -16.91
C THR A 398 -3.82 13.73 -16.91
N THR A 399 -2.70 13.89 -16.21
CA THR A 399 -1.67 12.84 -16.14
C THR A 399 -2.16 11.59 -15.43
N PHE A 400 -2.86 11.70 -14.30
CA PHE A 400 -3.46 10.56 -13.61
C PHE A 400 -4.44 9.82 -14.54
N SER A 401 -5.27 10.52 -15.32
CA SER A 401 -6.21 9.87 -16.26
C SER A 401 -5.51 9.05 -17.35
N ARG A 402 -4.28 9.41 -17.71
CA ARG A 402 -3.47 8.72 -18.72
C ARG A 402 -2.59 7.62 -18.11
N GLU A 403 -2.04 7.86 -16.93
CA GLU A 403 -0.94 7.07 -16.36
C GLU A 403 -1.38 6.11 -15.24
N TYR A 404 -2.50 6.37 -14.56
CA TYR A 404 -2.91 5.57 -13.41
C TYR A 404 -3.44 4.19 -13.85
N GLU A 405 -2.97 3.15 -13.15
CA GLU A 405 -3.51 1.79 -13.25
C GLU A 405 -4.04 1.38 -11.87
N ASP A 406 -5.31 0.96 -11.82
CA ASP A 406 -5.89 0.39 -10.60
C ASP A 406 -5.36 -1.03 -10.39
N ASN A 407 -4.23 -1.12 -9.70
CA ASN A 407 -3.55 -2.36 -9.38
C ASN A 407 -3.96 -2.94 -8.02
N LEU A 408 -4.87 -2.29 -7.26
CA LEU A 408 -5.35 -2.81 -5.98
C LEU A 408 -6.16 -4.08 -6.23
N TRP A 409 -5.70 -5.19 -5.65
CA TRP A 409 -6.32 -6.49 -5.85
C TRP A 409 -7.76 -6.51 -5.31
N ALA A 410 -8.64 -7.21 -6.02
CA ALA A 410 -10.07 -7.16 -5.77
C ALA A 410 -10.45 -7.65 -4.36
N GLU A 411 -9.87 -8.77 -3.90
CA GLU A 411 -10.06 -9.24 -2.52
C GLU A 411 -9.46 -8.27 -1.50
N ASP A 412 -8.27 -7.73 -1.77
CA ASP A 412 -7.64 -6.75 -0.88
C ASP A 412 -8.52 -5.50 -0.74
N ALA A 413 -9.15 -5.02 -1.81
CA ALA A 413 -10.08 -3.89 -1.75
C ALA A 413 -11.30 -4.18 -0.86
N VAL A 414 -11.82 -5.40 -0.90
CA VAL A 414 -12.99 -5.80 -0.11
C VAL A 414 -12.64 -5.93 1.38
N PHE A 415 -11.49 -6.52 1.72
CA PHE A 415 -10.99 -6.52 3.11
C PHE A 415 -10.70 -5.10 3.60
N LEU A 416 -10.09 -4.26 2.76
CA LEU A 416 -9.79 -2.88 3.12
C LEU A 416 -11.04 -2.04 3.40
N GLU A 417 -12.10 -2.24 2.61
CA GLU A 417 -13.40 -1.63 2.87
C GLU A 417 -13.97 -2.13 4.20
N ARG A 418 -14.03 -3.45 4.42
CA ARG A 418 -14.60 -4.00 5.66
C ARG A 418 -13.88 -3.45 6.89
N ASN A 419 -12.56 -3.52 6.92
CA ASN A 419 -11.79 -3.17 8.11
C ASN A 419 -11.80 -1.65 8.39
N SER A 420 -12.19 -0.82 7.41
CA SER A 420 -12.28 0.63 7.59
C SER A 420 -13.65 1.13 8.06
N ARG A 421 -14.63 0.24 8.26
CA ARG A 421 -16.00 0.61 8.71
C ARG A 421 -16.05 1.23 10.10
N ASP A 422 -15.17 0.80 11.00
CA ASP A 422 -15.10 1.26 12.40
C ASP A 422 -13.96 2.26 12.64
N PHE A 423 -13.32 2.75 11.55
CA PHE A 423 -12.15 3.60 11.58
C PHE A 423 -12.32 4.82 12.50
N VAL A 424 -13.50 5.46 12.46
CA VAL A 424 -13.81 6.65 13.26
C VAL A 424 -13.77 6.35 14.75
N SER A 425 -14.53 5.35 15.21
CA SER A 425 -14.53 4.95 16.62
C SER A 425 -13.17 4.42 17.10
N ARG A 426 -12.41 3.76 16.22
CA ARG A 426 -11.06 3.28 16.56
C ARG A 426 -10.11 4.44 16.80
N ILE A 427 -10.12 5.47 15.95
CA ILE A 427 -9.26 6.65 16.12
C ILE A 427 -9.59 7.39 17.42
N GLU A 428 -10.86 7.58 17.76
CA GLU A 428 -11.27 8.22 19.01
C GLU A 428 -10.70 7.47 20.23
N LYS A 429 -10.91 6.14 20.29
CA LYS A 429 -10.37 5.31 21.38
C LYS A 429 -8.85 5.38 21.44
N ILE A 430 -8.18 5.20 20.30
CA ILE A 430 -6.71 5.20 20.22
C ILE A 430 -6.13 6.53 20.70
N ASN A 431 -6.71 7.66 20.27
CA ASN A 431 -6.29 9.00 20.69
C ASN A 431 -6.38 9.14 22.21
N ASN A 432 -7.53 8.80 22.81
CA ASN A 432 -7.75 8.93 24.25
C ASN A 432 -6.81 8.04 25.06
N THR A 433 -6.63 6.78 24.65
CA THR A 433 -5.72 5.85 25.33
C THR A 433 -4.27 6.32 25.20
N THR A 434 -3.86 6.84 24.05
CA THR A 434 -2.47 7.29 23.84
C THR A 434 -2.16 8.54 24.63
N GLU A 435 -3.09 9.47 24.72
CA GLU A 435 -2.97 10.65 25.57
C GLU A 435 -2.69 10.27 27.03
N ASP A 436 -3.44 9.30 27.55
CA ASP A 436 -3.31 8.82 28.92
C ASP A 436 -1.97 8.09 29.17
N ILE A 437 -1.59 7.18 28.27
CA ILE A 437 -0.33 6.43 28.37
C ILE A 437 0.89 7.34 28.25
N THR A 438 0.87 8.29 27.33
CA THR A 438 2.00 9.21 27.13
C THR A 438 2.13 10.21 28.29
N ALA A 439 1.02 10.59 28.95
CA ALA A 439 1.08 11.37 30.18
C ALA A 439 1.76 10.60 31.32
N LEU A 440 1.38 9.33 31.53
CA LEU A 440 2.02 8.44 32.51
C LEU A 440 3.54 8.30 32.25
N LEU A 441 3.93 8.08 31.00
CA LEU A 441 5.34 7.95 30.63
C LEU A 441 6.12 9.25 30.85
N LYS A 442 5.49 10.40 30.57
CA LYS A 442 6.13 11.73 30.70
C LYS A 442 6.44 12.11 32.15
N GLU A 443 5.68 11.58 33.12
CA GLU A 443 5.90 11.79 34.55
C GLU A 443 6.99 10.88 35.14
N SER A 444 7.41 9.85 34.40
CA SER A 444 8.36 8.85 34.91
C SER A 444 9.82 9.32 34.80
N PRO A 445 10.62 9.25 35.88
CA PRO A 445 12.02 9.70 35.86
C PRO A 445 12.97 8.77 35.10
N VAL A 446 12.56 7.53 34.77
CA VAL A 446 13.36 6.59 33.96
C VAL A 446 13.24 6.89 32.46
N VAL A 447 12.19 7.62 32.05
CA VAL A 447 11.98 8.02 30.66
C VAL A 447 12.70 9.34 30.43
N LYS A 448 13.67 9.34 29.51
CA LYS A 448 14.44 10.53 29.14
C LYS A 448 13.58 11.51 28.35
N ASP A 449 13.04 11.06 27.22
CA ASP A 449 12.18 11.87 26.35
C ASP A 449 10.95 11.09 25.89
N VAL A 450 9.84 11.82 25.69
CA VAL A 450 8.60 11.32 25.08
C VAL A 450 8.34 12.10 23.81
N TYR A 451 8.45 11.42 22.67
CA TYR A 451 8.15 11.94 21.34
C TYR A 451 6.69 11.64 21.00
N TYR A 452 5.84 12.62 21.27
CA TYR A 452 4.43 12.63 20.92
C TYR A 452 4.07 14.04 20.42
N PRO A 453 3.23 14.25 19.39
CA PRO A 453 3.03 15.57 18.80
C PRO A 453 2.62 16.64 19.82
N LYS A 454 1.88 16.27 20.87
CA LYS A 454 1.50 17.14 22.00
C LYS A 454 2.68 17.67 22.82
N TYR A 455 3.77 16.92 22.91
CA TYR A 455 4.96 17.26 23.70
C TYR A 455 6.13 17.73 22.85
N ASN A 456 6.02 17.62 21.53
CA ASN A 456 7.06 18.04 20.61
C ASN A 456 7.16 19.58 20.55
N THR A 457 8.38 20.12 20.41
CA THR A 457 8.58 21.57 20.22
C THR A 457 7.91 22.08 18.95
N SER A 458 7.79 21.22 17.93
CA SER A 458 7.06 21.49 16.69
C SER A 458 5.53 21.41 16.81
N ARG A 459 4.98 21.22 18.02
CA ARG A 459 3.52 21.16 18.28
C ARG A 459 2.76 22.31 17.64
N VAL A 460 3.31 23.53 17.67
CA VAL A 460 2.64 24.71 17.08
C VAL A 460 2.29 24.48 15.61
N PHE A 461 3.17 23.80 14.87
CA PHE A 461 2.89 23.44 13.49
C PHE A 461 1.86 22.32 13.39
N TYR A 462 1.81 21.35 14.30
CA TYR A 462 0.75 20.33 14.33
C TYR A 462 -0.64 20.95 14.54
N GLU A 463 -0.77 21.84 15.52
CA GLU A 463 -2.05 22.46 15.92
C GLU A 463 -2.69 23.26 14.78
N ASP A 464 -1.89 23.85 13.90
CA ASP A 464 -2.36 24.57 12.72
C ASP A 464 -3.22 23.71 11.77
N PHE A 465 -3.05 22.39 11.81
CA PHE A 465 -3.72 21.44 10.91
C PHE A 465 -4.60 20.44 11.65
N ARG A 466 -4.65 20.49 12.99
CA ARG A 466 -5.49 19.59 13.78
C ARG A 466 -6.96 19.89 13.50
N THR A 467 -7.74 18.84 13.24
CA THR A 467 -9.20 18.99 13.06
C THR A 467 -9.84 19.37 14.40
N PRO A 468 -11.05 19.97 14.40
CA PRO A 468 -11.70 20.39 15.64
C PRO A 468 -11.87 19.28 16.69
N ASN A 469 -12.08 18.04 16.25
CA ASN A 469 -12.22 16.86 17.10
C ASN A 469 -10.98 15.94 17.04
N GLY A 470 -9.88 16.42 16.47
CA GLY A 470 -8.69 15.63 16.23
C GLY A 470 -7.83 15.46 17.48
N GLY A 471 -7.34 14.22 17.68
CA GLY A 471 -6.30 13.91 18.66
C GLY A 471 -4.90 14.01 18.05
N TYR A 472 -3.89 13.54 18.79
CA TYR A 472 -2.49 13.52 18.31
C TYR A 472 -2.05 12.15 17.77
N GLY A 473 -2.99 11.22 17.57
CA GLY A 473 -2.75 9.89 17.03
C GLY A 473 -2.31 8.87 18.07
N GLY A 474 -2.12 7.64 17.59
CA GLY A 474 -1.79 6.46 18.39
C GLY A 474 -0.32 6.08 18.48
N LEU A 475 0.55 6.80 17.76
CA LEU A 475 1.98 6.51 17.67
C LEU A 475 2.73 7.47 18.59
N PHE A 476 3.70 6.94 19.33
CA PHE A 476 4.68 7.74 20.06
C PHE A 476 5.99 6.96 20.19
N SER A 477 7.06 7.67 20.54
CA SER A 477 8.35 7.05 20.87
C SER A 477 8.84 7.55 22.21
N ILE A 478 9.62 6.72 22.91
CA ILE A 478 10.31 7.09 24.14
C ILE A 478 11.79 6.70 24.05
N THR A 479 12.64 7.44 24.74
CA THR A 479 14.05 7.11 24.95
C THR A 479 14.34 7.03 26.45
N PHE A 480 15.46 6.40 26.78
CA PHE A 480 15.91 6.13 28.15
C PHE A 480 17.27 6.77 28.40
N HIS A 481 17.73 6.77 29.65
CA HIS A 481 19.05 7.28 30.00
C HIS A 481 20.16 6.27 29.68
N SER A 482 19.84 4.98 29.60
CA SER A 482 20.76 3.93 29.13
C SER A 482 20.10 2.86 28.24
N ASP A 483 20.92 2.07 27.55
CA ASP A 483 20.44 0.93 26.76
C ASP A 483 19.85 -0.17 27.67
N ALA A 484 20.40 -0.36 28.88
CA ALA A 484 19.93 -1.36 29.83
C ALA A 484 18.49 -1.09 30.28
N GLU A 485 18.16 0.18 30.56
CA GLU A 485 16.80 0.62 30.87
C GLU A 485 15.84 0.38 29.70
N ALA A 486 16.26 0.71 28.47
CA ALA A 486 15.44 0.53 27.27
C ALA A 486 15.15 -0.95 26.99
N ILE A 487 16.17 -1.81 27.14
CA ILE A 487 16.04 -3.27 27.01
C ILE A 487 15.07 -3.79 28.07
N ALA A 488 15.28 -3.42 29.34
CA ALA A 488 14.43 -3.85 30.44
C ALA A 488 12.98 -3.42 30.23
N PHE A 489 12.72 -2.16 29.87
CA PHE A 489 11.39 -1.67 29.53
C PHE A 489 10.77 -2.46 28.38
N PHE A 490 11.50 -2.62 27.28
CA PHE A 490 10.99 -3.29 26.08
C PHE A 490 10.63 -4.75 26.35
N ASP A 491 11.47 -5.48 27.07
CA ASP A 491 11.24 -6.90 27.38
C ASP A 491 10.07 -7.12 28.34
N HIS A 492 9.84 -6.18 29.27
CA HIS A 492 8.77 -6.29 30.27
C HIS A 492 7.44 -5.64 29.86
N LEU A 493 7.42 -4.84 28.78
CA LEU A 493 6.17 -4.33 28.23
C LEU A 493 5.41 -5.46 27.52
N GLU A 494 4.40 -6.02 28.17
CA GLU A 494 3.60 -7.18 27.73
C GLU A 494 2.58 -6.85 26.60
N VAL A 495 3.08 -6.27 25.51
CA VAL A 495 2.34 -5.99 24.27
C VAL A 495 2.97 -6.74 23.11
N LEU A 496 2.26 -6.83 21.97
CA LEU A 496 2.82 -7.47 20.78
C LEU A 496 4.03 -6.69 20.26
N LYS A 497 5.03 -7.43 19.76
CA LYS A 497 6.27 -6.84 19.25
C LYS A 497 6.29 -6.93 17.73
N GLY A 498 6.53 -5.80 17.06
CA GLY A 498 6.54 -5.80 15.60
C GLY A 498 6.86 -4.44 14.97
N PRO A 499 7.39 -4.42 13.74
CA PRO A 499 7.87 -3.20 13.08
C PRO A 499 6.74 -2.33 12.50
N SER A 500 5.49 -2.80 12.51
CA SER A 500 4.34 -2.03 11.98
C SER A 500 3.76 -1.07 13.03
N LEU A 501 2.63 -0.45 12.70
CA LEU A 501 1.88 0.50 13.52
C LEU A 501 0.42 0.57 13.05
N GLY A 502 -0.44 1.22 13.84
CA GLY A 502 -1.84 1.47 13.52
C GLY A 502 -2.68 0.20 13.53
N THR A 503 -2.41 -0.72 14.46
CA THR A 503 -3.10 -2.00 14.59
C THR A 503 -4.19 -1.94 15.66
N ASN A 504 -5.15 -2.87 15.62
CA ASN A 504 -6.22 -2.96 16.63
C ASN A 504 -5.73 -3.40 18.02
N PHE A 505 -4.46 -3.79 18.12
CA PHE A 505 -3.72 -4.11 19.34
C PHE A 505 -2.45 -3.27 19.40
N THR A 506 -1.90 -3.08 20.59
CA THR A 506 -0.71 -2.30 20.83
C THR A 506 0.53 -3.03 20.32
N LEU A 507 1.36 -2.31 19.57
CA LEU A 507 2.65 -2.77 19.05
C LEU A 507 3.79 -1.96 19.67
N SER A 508 4.85 -2.65 20.08
CA SER A 508 6.11 -2.04 20.49
C SER A 508 7.27 -2.52 19.61
N SER A 509 8.24 -1.63 19.37
CA SER A 509 9.35 -1.84 18.45
C SER A 509 10.60 -1.08 18.91
N PRO A 510 11.78 -1.71 19.00
CA PRO A 510 13.05 -1.01 19.12
C PRO A 510 13.41 -0.45 17.74
N TYR A 511 12.81 0.69 17.39
CA TYR A 511 12.72 1.17 16.00
C TYR A 511 14.09 1.34 15.36
N THR A 512 15.02 1.99 16.04
CA THR A 512 16.36 2.29 15.52
C THR A 512 17.14 1.01 15.23
N LEU A 513 17.07 0.03 16.14
CA LEU A 513 17.72 -1.27 15.95
C LEU A 513 17.07 -2.09 14.83
N LEU A 514 15.77 -1.96 14.58
CA LEU A 514 15.09 -2.70 13.50
C LEU A 514 15.23 -2.05 12.13
N ALA A 515 15.16 -0.72 12.06
CA ALA A 515 15.16 0.02 10.81
C ALA A 515 16.56 0.45 10.36
N HIS A 516 17.47 0.69 11.31
CA HIS A 516 18.74 1.38 11.08
C HIS A 516 19.94 0.66 11.72
N TYR A 517 19.86 -0.66 11.93
CA TYR A 517 20.90 -1.45 12.62
C TYR A 517 22.33 -1.22 12.08
N ASN A 518 22.46 -1.08 10.77
CA ASN A 518 23.76 -0.90 10.10
C ASN A 518 24.15 0.58 9.93
N GLU A 519 23.35 1.52 10.44
CA GLU A 519 23.51 2.97 10.23
C GLU A 519 23.15 3.77 11.51
N LEU A 520 23.45 3.19 12.69
CA LEU A 520 23.11 3.78 13.98
C LEU A 520 23.69 5.19 14.18
N ASP A 521 24.96 5.41 13.83
CA ASP A 521 25.60 6.73 13.96
C ASP A 521 24.92 7.78 13.06
N TRP A 522 24.51 7.36 11.85
CA TRP A 522 23.78 8.22 10.93
C TRP A 522 22.39 8.55 11.47
N ALA A 523 21.65 7.56 11.96
CA ALA A 523 20.34 7.78 12.57
C ALA A 523 20.43 8.67 13.83
N ALA A 524 21.44 8.45 14.68
CA ALA A 524 21.70 9.25 15.87
C ALA A 524 22.01 10.72 15.52
N SER A 525 22.66 10.98 14.38
CA SER A 525 22.89 12.35 13.90
C SER A 525 21.60 13.14 13.64
N PHE A 526 20.47 12.47 13.40
CA PHE A 526 19.14 13.08 13.27
C PHE A 526 18.30 13.02 14.55
N GLY A 527 18.88 12.57 15.67
CA GLY A 527 18.21 12.41 16.96
C GLY A 527 17.43 11.10 17.10
N VAL A 528 17.67 10.12 16.22
CA VAL A 528 17.05 8.79 16.30
C VAL A 528 18.00 7.86 17.06
N GLU A 529 17.90 7.89 18.40
CA GLU A 529 18.80 7.18 19.32
C GLU A 529 18.63 5.65 19.28
N SER A 530 19.68 4.88 19.57
CA SER A 530 19.66 3.40 19.59
C SER A 530 18.66 2.83 20.61
N ASN A 531 18.47 3.53 21.72
CA ASN A 531 17.58 3.16 22.82
C ASN A 531 16.13 3.65 22.63
N LEU A 532 15.76 4.07 21.41
CA LEU A 532 14.40 4.50 21.08
C LEU A 532 13.44 3.31 20.98
N VAL A 533 12.42 3.31 21.84
CA VAL A 533 11.29 2.38 21.81
C VAL A 533 10.07 3.10 21.23
N ARG A 534 9.58 2.63 20.08
CA ARG A 534 8.37 3.14 19.43
C ARG A 534 7.17 2.28 19.79
N ILE A 535 6.08 2.91 20.18
CA ILE A 535 4.84 2.25 20.58
C ILE A 535 3.68 2.80 19.74
N SER A 536 2.87 1.89 19.20
CA SER A 536 1.61 2.19 18.51
C SER A 536 0.48 1.59 19.33
N VAL A 537 -0.32 2.42 19.98
CA VAL A 537 -1.45 2.01 20.83
C VAL A 537 -2.59 1.45 19.98
N GLY A 538 -3.20 0.37 20.47
CA GLY A 538 -4.37 -0.28 19.89
C GLY A 538 -5.67 0.00 20.66
N LEU A 539 -6.55 -1.00 20.71
CA LEU A 539 -7.90 -0.91 21.27
C LEU A 539 -8.03 -1.58 22.64
N GLU A 540 -6.91 -1.88 23.32
CA GLU A 540 -6.94 -2.41 24.68
C GLU A 540 -7.71 -1.49 25.64
N ASP A 541 -8.11 -2.06 26.78
CA ASP A 541 -8.59 -1.25 27.90
C ASP A 541 -7.44 -0.40 28.46
N VAL A 542 -7.71 0.89 28.68
CA VAL A 542 -6.69 1.84 29.14
C VAL A 542 -6.11 1.44 30.49
N SER A 543 -6.90 0.91 31.42
CA SER A 543 -6.38 0.50 32.73
C SER A 543 -5.41 -0.67 32.61
N ASN A 544 -5.73 -1.65 31.76
CA ASN A 544 -4.85 -2.79 31.51
C ASN A 544 -3.53 -2.35 30.87
N LEU A 545 -3.58 -1.42 29.90
CA LEU A 545 -2.37 -0.94 29.24
C LEU A 545 -1.51 -0.08 30.19
N ARG A 546 -2.14 0.73 31.06
CA ARG A 546 -1.43 1.46 32.13
C ARG A 546 -0.69 0.51 33.05
N ASP A 547 -1.35 -0.56 33.51
CA ASP A 547 -0.73 -1.55 34.40
C ASP A 547 0.48 -2.23 33.74
N GLN A 548 0.37 -2.58 32.46
CA GLN A 548 1.49 -3.13 31.68
C GLN A 548 2.66 -2.14 31.55
N VAL A 549 2.36 -0.87 31.26
CA VAL A 549 3.37 0.19 31.16
C VAL A 549 4.05 0.43 32.52
N GLN A 550 3.29 0.45 33.62
CA GLN A 550 3.85 0.63 34.96
C GLN A 550 4.79 -0.53 35.35
N ARG A 551 4.43 -1.78 35.03
CA ARG A 551 5.32 -2.93 35.23
C ARG A 551 6.63 -2.78 34.45
N ALA A 552 6.54 -2.35 33.19
CA ALA A 552 7.71 -2.12 32.35
C ALA A 552 8.59 -0.98 32.87
N LEU A 553 7.99 0.12 33.36
CA LEU A 553 8.72 1.23 33.99
C LEU A 553 9.43 0.80 35.29
N ALA A 554 8.79 -0.04 36.11
CA ALA A 554 9.40 -0.56 37.33
C ALA A 554 10.62 -1.44 37.02
N ALA A 555 10.51 -2.33 36.02
CA ALA A 555 11.64 -3.15 35.57
C ALA A 555 12.79 -2.30 35.01
N ALA A 556 12.48 -1.24 34.26
CA ALA A 556 13.49 -0.32 33.75
C ALA A 556 14.21 0.44 34.88
N ALA A 557 13.50 0.86 35.92
CA ALA A 557 14.09 1.56 37.06
C ALA A 557 15.01 0.68 37.92
N GLU A 558 14.85 -0.65 37.85
CA GLU A 558 15.73 -1.62 38.52
C GLU A 558 16.92 -2.05 37.66
N ALA A 559 16.93 -1.69 36.37
CA ALA A 559 18.03 -2.00 35.47
C ALA A 559 19.32 -1.30 35.95
N LYS A 560 20.41 -2.05 35.98
CA LYS A 560 21.76 -1.54 36.27
C LYS A 560 22.57 -1.63 35.00
N ASP A 561 23.33 -0.58 34.72
CA ASP A 561 24.29 -0.53 33.61
C ASP A 561 25.37 -1.62 33.69
#